data_AF-A0A397WCN8-F1
#
_entry.id   AF-A0A397WCN8-F1
#
_cell.length_a   1.000
_cell.length_b   1.000
_cell.length_c   1.000
_cell.angle_alpha   90.00
_cell.angle_beta   90.00
_cell.angle_gamma   90.00
#
_symmetry.space_group_name_H-M   'P 1'
#
loop_
_entity.id
_entity.type
_entity.pdbx_description
1 polymer ?
#
loop_
_entity_poly.entity_id
_entity_poly.type
_entity_poly.pdbx_seq_one_letter_code
_entity_poly.pdbx_strand_id
1 'polypeptide(L)'
;MPTKLENKHEKYKRFLVNCSARNINTVTYKMFHGTKRLRSCDLLMFNDQGVDIKKENENPRFCQNQCGLCGILQQGNRKNCSRSRKKMWFAQDANTSLNYCTYGTKTKVMFVIDCLTKTSPINVFVTGK
;
A
#
# COMPACT_ATOMS: atom_id res chain seq x y z
N MET A 1 6.17 5.34 6.55
CA MET A 1 4.76 5.16 6.96
C MET A 1 4.64 5.58 8.42
N PRO A 2 3.43 5.68 9.01
CA PRO A 2 3.32 5.88 10.46
C PRO A 2 4.03 4.75 11.22
N THR A 3 4.96 5.09 12.11
CA THR A 3 5.79 4.12 12.87
C THR A 3 4.96 3.08 13.61
N LYS A 4 3.76 3.45 14.09
CA LYS A 4 2.81 2.53 14.74
C LYS A 4 2.38 1.38 13.81
N LEU A 5 2.23 1.64 12.52
CA LEU A 5 1.86 0.62 11.54
C LEU A 5 3.04 -0.28 11.19
N GLU A 6 4.23 0.31 11.03
CA GLU A 6 5.49 -0.41 10.79
C GLU A 6 5.79 -1.37 11.95
N ASN A 7 5.69 -0.91 13.20
CA ASN A 7 5.89 -1.75 14.37
C ASN A 7 4.88 -2.91 14.47
N LYS A 8 3.61 -2.67 14.13
CA LYS A 8 2.60 -3.73 14.08
C LYS A 8 2.90 -4.76 12.99
N HIS A 9 3.34 -4.30 11.83
CA HIS A 9 3.74 -5.16 10.72
C HIS A 9 4.90 -6.07 11.12
N GLU A 10 5.96 -5.49 11.68
CA GLU A 10 7.15 -6.24 12.12
C GLU A 10 6.84 -7.22 13.26
N LYS A 11 5.99 -6.83 14.22
CA LYS A 11 5.54 -7.76 15.27
C LYS A 11 4.81 -8.98 14.67
N TYR A 12 3.92 -8.75 13.71
CA TYR A 12 3.19 -9.84 13.06
C TYR A 12 4.09 -10.73 12.20
N LYS A 13 5.07 -10.14 11.52
CA LYS A 13 6.11 -10.85 10.75
C LYS A 13 6.88 -11.84 11.63
N ARG A 14 7.37 -11.39 12.78
CA ARG A 14 8.07 -12.24 13.77
C ARG A 14 7.17 -13.35 14.30
N PHE A 15 5.91 -13.06 14.61
CA PHE A 15 4.94 -14.06 15.01
C PHE A 15 4.76 -15.15 13.95
N LEU A 16 4.62 -14.78 12.68
CA LEU A 16 4.48 -15.75 11.59
C LEU A 16 5.71 -16.64 11.42
N VAL A 17 6.91 -16.06 11.47
CA VAL A 17 8.19 -16.80 11.43
C VAL A 17 8.23 -17.85 12.55
N ASN A 18 7.96 -17.45 13.79
CA ASN A 18 8.01 -18.34 14.95
C ASN A 18 6.95 -19.45 14.87
N CYS A 19 5.72 -19.13 14.45
CA CYS A 19 4.63 -20.10 14.39
C CYS A 19 4.70 -21.06 13.19
N SER A 20 5.52 -20.77 12.17
CA SER A 20 5.59 -21.60 10.96
C SER A 20 6.94 -22.29 10.75
N ALA A 21 7.91 -22.10 11.66
CA ALA A 21 9.29 -22.58 11.52
C ALA A 21 9.93 -22.20 10.16
N ARG A 22 9.51 -21.06 9.60
CA ARG A 22 9.94 -20.57 8.29
C ARG A 22 10.85 -19.35 8.42
N ASN A 23 11.74 -19.17 7.45
CA ASN A 23 12.57 -17.98 7.36
C ASN A 23 11.73 -16.72 7.08
N ILE A 24 12.20 -15.56 7.57
CA ILE A 24 11.59 -14.25 7.34
C ILE A 24 11.35 -13.94 5.85
N ASN A 25 12.25 -14.39 4.97
CA ASN A 25 12.16 -14.18 3.53
C ASN A 25 11.08 -15.03 2.84
N THR A 26 10.61 -16.12 3.48
CA THR A 26 9.59 -17.00 2.89
C THR A 26 8.18 -16.68 3.34
N VAL A 27 8.03 -15.72 4.27
CA VAL A 27 6.74 -15.20 4.74
C VAL A 27 6.44 -13.79 4.26
N THR A 28 7.40 -13.11 3.64
CA THR A 28 7.26 -11.75 3.11
C THR A 28 7.31 -11.74 1.59
N TYR A 29 6.29 -11.16 0.97
CA TYR A 29 6.13 -11.08 -0.46
C TYR A 29 5.96 -9.61 -0.86
N LYS A 30 6.83 -9.10 -1.72
CA LYS A 30 6.69 -7.75 -2.29
C LYS A 30 5.59 -7.77 -3.34
N MET A 31 4.54 -7.00 -3.10
CA MET A 31 3.37 -6.95 -3.97
C MET A 31 3.03 -5.49 -4.30
N PHE A 32 2.34 -5.28 -5.41
CA PHE A 32 1.84 -4.00 -5.87
C PHE A 32 0.40 -3.78 -5.41
N HIS A 33 0.07 -2.52 -5.13
CA HIS A 33 -1.29 -2.09 -4.84
C HIS A 33 -1.59 -0.77 -5.55
N GLY A 34 -2.31 -0.87 -6.67
CA GLY A 34 -2.85 0.30 -7.36
C GLY A 34 -3.93 0.98 -6.54
N THR A 35 -3.92 2.31 -6.49
CA THR A 35 -4.85 3.07 -5.66
C THR A 35 -5.47 4.26 -6.39
N LYS A 36 -6.55 4.79 -5.82
CA LYS A 36 -7.18 6.01 -6.34
C LYS A 36 -6.41 7.25 -5.86
N ARG A 37 -5.93 8.06 -6.79
CA ARG A 37 -5.53 9.46 -6.56
C ARG A 37 -6.62 10.38 -7.14
N LEU A 38 -7.10 11.33 -6.35
CA LEU A 38 -8.00 12.38 -6.85
C LEU A 38 -7.22 13.36 -7.74
N ARG A 39 -7.89 13.93 -8.76
CA ARG A 39 -7.26 14.92 -9.66
C ARG A 39 -6.74 16.15 -8.91
N SER A 40 -7.43 16.57 -7.86
CA SER A 40 -7.05 17.69 -6.99
C SER A 40 -6.02 17.33 -5.90
N CYS A 41 -5.53 16.09 -5.86
CA CYS A 41 -4.52 15.68 -4.88
C CYS A 41 -3.13 16.10 -5.34
N ASP A 42 -2.57 17.14 -4.72
CA ASP A 42 -1.25 17.72 -4.99
C ASP A 42 -0.16 17.23 -4.01
N LEU A 43 -0.29 15.98 -3.52
CA LEU A 43 0.64 15.45 -2.54
C LEU A 43 2.02 15.11 -3.13
N LEU A 44 2.09 14.79 -4.42
CA LEU A 44 3.33 14.32 -5.05
C LEU A 44 4.01 15.48 -5.79
N MET A 45 5.31 15.65 -5.56
CA MET A 45 6.20 16.49 -6.35
C MET A 45 7.10 15.61 -7.21
N PHE A 46 7.33 16.03 -8.46
CA PHE A 46 8.24 15.37 -9.38
C PHE A 46 9.46 16.28 -9.57
N ASN A 47 10.66 15.76 -9.28
CA ASN A 47 11.92 16.49 -9.42
C ASN A 47 12.99 15.57 -10.06
N ASP A 48 14.19 16.09 -10.25
CA ASP A 48 15.29 15.35 -10.90
C ASP A 48 15.72 14.11 -10.11
N GLN A 49 15.40 14.04 -8.81
CA GLN A 49 15.67 12.90 -7.93
C GLN A 49 14.52 11.89 -7.87
N GLY A 50 13.41 12.15 -8.57
CA GLY A 50 12.25 11.27 -8.68
C GLY A 50 10.96 11.87 -8.11
N VAL A 51 10.27 11.11 -7.26
CA VAL A 51 8.97 11.47 -6.69
C VAL A 51 9.10 11.70 -5.19
N ASP A 52 8.71 12.88 -4.72
CA ASP A 52 8.69 13.22 -3.29
C ASP A 52 7.29 13.66 -2.83
N ILE A 53 7.10 13.74 -1.50
CA ILE A 53 5.87 14.17 -0.85
C ILE A 53 5.96 15.67 -0.54
N LYS A 54 5.01 16.44 -1.05
CA LYS A 54 4.85 17.87 -0.74
C LYS A 54 4.55 18.07 0.75
N LYS A 55 5.35 18.89 1.41
CA LYS A 55 5.23 19.22 2.84
C LYS A 55 5.01 20.72 3.06
N GLU A 56 4.34 21.05 4.16
CA GLU A 56 4.16 22.39 4.70
C GLU A 56 4.50 22.33 6.19
N ASN A 57 5.48 23.12 6.64
CA ASN A 57 6.04 23.04 8.00
C ASN A 57 6.36 21.58 8.41
N GLU A 58 7.12 20.88 7.56
CA GLU A 58 7.51 19.46 7.70
C GLU A 58 6.38 18.44 7.65
N ASN A 59 5.12 18.87 7.59
CA ASN A 59 3.96 18.00 7.57
C ASN A 59 3.47 17.76 6.13
N PRO A 60 3.19 16.50 5.71
CA PRO A 60 2.65 16.25 4.39
C PRO A 60 1.28 16.92 4.17
N ARG A 61 1.10 17.57 3.01
CA ARG A 61 -0.15 18.27 2.68
C ARG A 61 -1.19 17.30 2.09
N PHE A 62 -1.79 16.49 2.95
CA PHE A 62 -2.80 15.52 2.53
C PHE A 62 -4.09 16.19 2.02
N CYS A 63 -4.76 15.57 1.04
CA CYS A 63 -6.08 16.04 0.60
C CYS A 63 -7.15 15.76 1.66
N GLN A 64 -8.11 16.68 1.82
CA GLN A 64 -9.21 16.57 2.80
C GLN A 64 -10.05 15.30 2.60
N ASN A 65 -10.26 14.90 1.34
CA ASN A 65 -11.07 13.73 0.98
C ASN A 65 -10.39 12.37 1.24
N GLN A 66 -9.16 12.36 1.77
CA GLN A 66 -8.40 11.14 2.06
C GLN A 66 -8.43 10.14 0.89
N CYS A 67 -8.08 10.62 -0.32
CA CYS A 67 -7.98 9.74 -1.48
C CYS A 67 -7.04 8.56 -1.19
N GLY A 68 -7.11 7.49 -1.97
CA GLY A 68 -6.34 6.27 -1.74
C GLY A 68 -4.85 6.49 -1.44
N LEU A 69 -4.18 7.39 -2.15
CA LEU A 69 -2.80 7.80 -1.83
C LEU A 69 -2.68 8.43 -0.42
N CYS A 70 -3.40 9.51 -0.15
CA CYS A 70 -3.33 10.24 1.12
C CYS A 70 -3.80 9.39 2.31
N GLY A 71 -4.86 8.61 2.13
CA GLY A 71 -5.44 7.76 3.16
C GLY A 71 -4.51 6.62 3.54
N ILE A 72 -3.89 5.95 2.56
CA ILE A 72 -2.91 4.89 2.82
C ILE A 72 -1.68 5.44 3.55
N LEU A 73 -1.15 6.59 3.13
CA LEU A 73 0.00 7.20 3.80
C LEU A 73 -0.30 7.61 5.26
N GLN A 74 -1.51 8.06 5.56
CA GLN A 74 -1.90 8.47 6.92
C GLN A 74 -2.28 7.29 7.82
N GLN A 75 -2.99 6.30 7.28
CA GLN A 75 -3.72 5.31 8.09
C GLN A 75 -3.40 3.87 7.72
N GLY A 76 -2.61 3.65 6.68
CA GLY A 76 -2.39 2.35 6.08
C GLY A 76 -3.56 1.87 5.25
N ASN A 77 -3.42 0.64 4.76
CA ASN A 77 -4.45 -0.04 3.99
C ASN A 77 -5.64 -0.41 4.88
N ARG A 78 -6.83 0.14 4.59
CA ARG A 78 -8.06 -0.17 5.32
C ARG A 78 -9.08 -0.90 4.43
N LYS A 79 -9.53 -2.07 4.88
CA LYS A 79 -10.46 -2.93 4.11
C LYS A 79 -11.80 -2.26 3.80
N ASN A 80 -12.30 -1.40 4.70
CA ASN A 80 -13.54 -0.65 4.49
C ASN A 80 -13.45 0.37 3.33
N CYS A 81 -12.24 0.76 2.95
CA CYS A 81 -11.97 1.63 1.79
C CYS A 81 -11.77 0.85 0.48
N SER A 82 -11.72 -0.49 0.54
CA SER A 82 -11.64 -1.36 -0.64
C SER A 82 -12.97 -1.45 -1.37
N ARG A 83 -12.94 -1.82 -2.66
CA ARG A 83 -14.15 -2.04 -3.46
C ARG A 83 -15.07 -3.12 -2.89
N SER A 84 -14.56 -4.17 -2.24
CA SER A 84 -15.41 -5.20 -1.60
C SER A 84 -15.81 -4.87 -0.16
N ARG A 85 -15.28 -3.79 0.43
CA ARG A 85 -15.41 -3.41 1.84
C ARG A 85 -14.91 -4.45 2.87
N LYS A 86 -14.58 -5.67 2.44
CA LYS A 86 -14.18 -6.81 3.29
C LYS A 86 -12.80 -7.38 2.93
N LYS A 87 -12.35 -7.17 1.70
CA LYS A 87 -11.10 -7.75 1.17
C LYS A 87 -10.19 -6.68 0.56
N MET A 88 -8.89 -6.84 0.72
CA MET A 88 -7.88 -6.06 0.00
C MET A 88 -7.11 -6.99 -0.94
N TRP A 89 -6.70 -6.48 -2.09
CA TRP A 89 -5.97 -7.23 -3.10
C TRP A 89 -4.63 -6.56 -3.38
N PHE A 90 -3.61 -7.39 -3.54
CA PHE A 90 -2.25 -6.99 -3.85
C PHE A 90 -1.75 -7.92 -4.96
N ALA A 91 -1.21 -7.38 -6.04
CA ALA A 91 -0.78 -8.17 -7.19
C ALA A 91 0.73 -8.36 -7.19
N GLN A 92 1.22 -9.48 -7.74
CA GLN A 92 2.65 -9.74 -7.87
C GLN A 92 3.28 -8.89 -8.98
N ASP A 93 2.49 -8.49 -9.97
CA ASP A 93 2.94 -7.65 -11.08
C ASP A 93 2.26 -6.27 -11.06
N ALA A 94 2.99 -5.27 -11.57
CA ALA A 94 2.53 -3.89 -11.63
C ALA A 94 1.39 -3.69 -12.65
N ASN A 95 1.35 -4.47 -13.75
CA ASN A 95 0.34 -4.31 -14.80
C ASN A 95 -1.07 -4.66 -14.29
N THR A 96 -1.19 -5.74 -13.52
CA THR A 96 -2.43 -6.12 -12.84
C THR A 96 -2.87 -5.01 -11.89
N SER A 97 -1.94 -4.46 -11.08
CA SER A 97 -2.25 -3.36 -10.16
C SER A 97 -2.60 -2.04 -10.87
N LEU A 98 -2.04 -1.78 -12.05
CA LEU A 98 -2.30 -0.56 -12.83
C LEU A 98 -3.79 -0.41 -13.17
N ASN A 99 -4.49 -1.51 -13.42
CA ASN A 99 -5.93 -1.53 -13.70
C ASN A 99 -6.79 -1.04 -12.52
N TYR A 100 -6.22 -0.92 -11.32
CA TYR A 100 -6.89 -0.42 -10.11
C TYR A 100 -6.53 1.03 -9.77
N CYS A 101 -5.64 1.66 -10.53
CA CYS A 101 -5.35 3.09 -10.43
C CYS A 101 -6.50 3.93 -10.99
N THR A 102 -6.62 5.20 -10.57
CA THR A 102 -7.69 6.11 -11.07
C THR A 102 -7.69 6.19 -12.60
N TYR A 103 -8.83 5.90 -13.25
CA TYR A 103 -8.99 6.06 -14.70
C TYR A 103 -8.90 7.53 -15.14
N GLY A 104 -8.35 7.80 -16.34
CA GLY A 104 -8.35 9.16 -16.92
C GLY A 104 -7.50 10.21 -16.18
N THR A 105 -6.50 9.80 -15.39
CA THR A 105 -5.44 10.68 -14.85
C THR A 105 -4.12 10.41 -15.58
N LYS A 106 -3.34 11.48 -15.84
CA LYS A 106 -2.00 11.37 -16.47
C LYS A 106 -1.02 10.61 -15.56
N THR A 107 -1.01 10.93 -14.28
CA THR A 107 -0.20 10.21 -13.29
C THR A 107 -1.02 9.11 -12.64
N LYS A 108 -0.44 7.90 -12.56
CA LYS A 108 -0.95 6.77 -11.80
C LYS A 108 -0.07 6.56 -10.57
N VAL A 109 -0.67 6.09 -9.47
CA VAL A 109 0.05 5.87 -8.22
C VAL A 109 -0.25 4.46 -7.71
N MET A 110 0.81 3.74 -7.42
CA MET A 110 0.78 2.42 -6.83
C MET A 110 1.79 2.33 -5.70
N PHE A 111 1.50 1.49 -4.73
CA PHE A 111 2.43 1.18 -3.64
C PHE A 111 3.09 -0.17 -3.90
N VAL A 112 4.38 -0.27 -3.57
CA VAL A 112 5.05 -1.55 -3.32
C VAL A 112 4.92 -1.84 -1.83
N ILE A 113 4.38 -2.99 -1.48
CA ILE A 113 3.99 -3.34 -0.13
C ILE A 113 4.52 -4.72 0.21
N ASP A 114 5.17 -4.82 1.37
CA ASP A 114 5.49 -6.09 1.99
C ASP A 114 4.19 -6.74 2.50
N CYS A 115 3.78 -7.83 1.86
CA CYS A 115 2.63 -8.63 2.26
C CYS A 115 3.09 -9.85 3.04
N LEU A 116 2.45 -10.13 4.17
CA LEU A 116 2.81 -11.25 5.05
C LEU A 116 1.83 -12.40 4.94
N THR A 117 2.32 -13.59 4.60
CA THR A 117 1.49 -14.79 4.45
C THR A 117 2.24 -16.07 4.76
N LYS A 118 1.53 -17.07 5.29
CA LYS A 118 2.06 -18.42 5.52
C LYS A 118 2.15 -19.23 4.22
N THR A 119 1.29 -18.94 3.25
CA THR A 119 1.25 -19.63 1.96
C THR A 119 1.65 -18.65 0.87
N SER A 120 2.48 -19.12 -0.06
CA SER A 120 2.85 -18.29 -1.22
C SER A 120 1.59 -17.93 -1.99
N PRO A 121 1.35 -16.64 -2.28
CA PRO A 121 0.24 -16.24 -3.12
C PRO A 121 0.51 -16.69 -4.56
N ILE A 122 -0.56 -17.08 -5.28
CA ILE A 122 -0.50 -17.33 -6.73
C ILE A 122 -0.98 -16.05 -7.41
N ASN A 123 -0.05 -15.22 -7.88
CA ASN A 123 -0.24 -13.95 -8.60
C ASN A 123 -0.92 -12.81 -7.83
N VAL A 124 -1.88 -13.11 -6.94
CA VAL A 124 -2.63 -12.14 -6.14
C VAL A 124 -2.67 -12.59 -4.69
N PHE A 125 -2.34 -11.67 -3.79
CA PHE A 125 -2.56 -11.82 -2.36
C PHE A 125 -3.84 -11.10 -1.96
N VAL A 126 -4.73 -11.80 -1.26
CA VAL A 126 -6.00 -11.26 -0.79
C VAL A 126 -6.06 -11.31 0.72
N THR A 127 -6.20 -10.16 1.37
CA THR A 127 -6.46 -10.11 2.82
C THR A 127 -7.94 -9.93 3.08
N GLY A 128 -8.51 -10.72 3.98
CA GLY A 128 -9.93 -10.69 4.29
C GLY A 128 -10.27 -11.76 5.31
N LYS A 129 -10.84 -11.35 6.43
CA LYS A 129 -11.71 -12.17 7.26
C LYS A 129 -13.01 -11.38 7.28
#